data_AF-A0A069ANN2-F1
#
_entry.id   AF-A0A069ANN2-F1
#
_cell.length_a   1.000
_cell.length_b   1.000
_cell.length_c   1.000
_cell.angle_alpha   90.00
_cell.angle_beta   90.00
_cell.angle_gamma   90.00
#
_symmetry.space_group_name_H-M   'P 1'
#
loop_
_entity.id
_entity.type
_entity.pdbx_description
1 polymer ?
#
loop_
_entity_poly.entity_id
_entity_poly.type
_entity_poly.pdbx_seq_one_letter_code
_entity_poly.pdbx_strand_id
1 'polypeptide(L)'
;MKLKKNKKGFTLVELLVVIAIIGILAVVAVPALFSNINKAKVASVESDYSSVKSAALSYYSDTNKIPVTPDGQTGLSVLETYMESLPDKADIGGEYKLIKVGSKLVLQIGTNTEGVTLTEAQSAKLLSDIGENKIYTNAALSAKLTSTTKVNNEALYIVLIDNIVMDQQGA
;
A
#
# COMPACT_ATOMS: atom_id res chain seq x y z
N MET A 1 -40.76 52.45 11.03
CA MET A 1 -40.80 51.51 12.18
C MET A 1 -39.67 50.49 11.98
N LYS A 2 -38.59 50.53 12.78
CA LYS A 2 -37.44 49.62 12.63
C LYS A 2 -37.64 48.38 13.53
N LEU A 3 -37.79 47.21 12.91
CA LEU A 3 -37.91 45.91 13.59
C LEU A 3 -36.58 45.57 14.30
N LYS A 4 -36.57 45.53 15.64
CA LYS A 4 -35.45 44.98 16.41
C LYS A 4 -35.40 43.47 16.17
N LYS A 5 -34.37 43.01 15.45
CA LYS A 5 -34.08 41.57 15.31
C LYS A 5 -33.62 41.02 16.66
N ASN A 6 -34.43 40.15 17.27
CA ASN A 6 -34.10 39.41 18.49
C ASN A 6 -32.98 38.41 18.16
N LYS A 7 -31.72 38.76 18.46
CA LYS A 7 -30.61 37.81 18.37
C LYS A 7 -30.65 36.92 19.62
N LYS A 8 -31.29 35.75 19.52
CA LYS A 8 -31.15 34.69 20.52
C LYS A 8 -29.74 34.10 20.40
N GLY A 9 -28.95 34.19 21.47
CA GLY A 9 -27.66 33.50 21.58
C GLY A 9 -27.83 32.05 22.02
N PHE A 10 -26.85 31.22 21.72
CA PHE A 10 -26.76 29.84 22.20
C PHE A 10 -26.44 29.83 23.70
N THR A 11 -27.07 28.95 24.49
CA THR A 11 -26.73 28.82 25.91
C THR A 11 -25.49 27.95 26.08
N LEU A 12 -24.70 28.22 27.13
CA LEU A 12 -23.55 27.37 27.47
C LEU A 12 -23.97 25.94 27.80
N VAL A 13 -25.15 25.76 28.40
CA VAL A 13 -25.70 24.43 28.73
C VAL A 13 -26.04 23.63 27.48
N GLU A 14 -26.64 24.26 26.46
CA GLU A 14 -26.91 23.60 25.17
C GLU A 14 -25.61 23.13 24.52
N LEU A 15 -24.56 23.96 24.54
CA LEU A 15 -23.27 23.57 23.97
C LEU A 15 -22.61 22.43 24.77
N LEU A 16 -22.71 22.45 26.10
CA LEU A 16 -22.16 21.41 26.98
C LEU A 16 -22.81 20.03 26.75
N VAL A 17 -24.14 19.98 26.59
CA VAL A 17 -24.84 18.72 26.32
C VAL A 17 -24.46 18.16 24.95
N VAL A 18 -24.31 19.02 23.94
CA VAL A 18 -23.92 18.60 22.59
C VAL A 18 -22.53 17.98 22.58
N ILE A 19 -21.53 18.61 23.21
CA ILE A 19 -20.18 18.04 23.27
C ILE A 19 -20.12 16.75 24.10
N ALA A 20 -20.97 16.61 25.13
CA ALA A 20 -21.07 15.39 25.92
C ALA A 20 -21.58 14.22 25.07
N ILE A 21 -22.63 14.42 24.26
CA ILE A 21 -23.15 13.40 23.36
C ILE A 21 -22.14 13.04 22.27
N ILE A 22 -21.49 14.05 21.66
CA ILE A 22 -20.43 13.83 20.66
C ILE A 22 -19.28 13.03 21.27
N GLY A 23 -18.90 13.32 22.52
CA GLY A 23 -17.87 12.58 23.25
C GLY A 23 -18.19 11.08 23.38
N ILE A 24 -19.44 10.73 23.73
CA ILE A 24 -19.87 9.33 23.85
C ILE A 24 -19.81 8.62 22.48
N LEU A 25 -20.31 9.26 21.43
CA LEU A 25 -20.31 8.68 20.08
C LEU A 25 -18.89 8.51 19.53
N ALA A 26 -18.00 9.46 19.79
CA ALA A 26 -16.61 9.44 19.30
C ALA A 26 -15.84 8.23 19.83
N VAL A 27 -16.06 7.80 21.08
CA VAL A 27 -15.36 6.65 21.68
C VAL A 27 -15.60 5.35 20.90
N VAL A 28 -16.81 5.14 20.38
CA VAL A 28 -17.15 3.93 19.60
C VAL A 28 -16.77 4.11 18.12
N ALA A 29 -16.98 5.30 17.56
CA ALA A 29 -16.79 5.54 16.13
C ALA A 29 -15.31 5.57 15.72
N VAL A 30 -14.43 6.16 16.54
CA VAL A 30 -13.02 6.40 16.18
C VAL A 30 -12.23 5.10 15.97
N PRO A 31 -12.28 4.08 16.85
CA PRO A 31 -11.55 2.83 16.63
C PRO A 31 -12.03 2.07 15.38
N ALA A 32 -13.34 2.06 15.13
CA ALA A 32 -13.92 1.44 13.94
C ALA A 32 -13.46 2.14 12.66
N LEU A 33 -13.40 3.48 12.68
CA LEU A 33 -12.88 4.28 11.58
C LEU A 33 -11.42 3.93 11.26
N PHE A 34 -10.54 3.85 12.27
CA PHE A 34 -9.14 3.45 12.06
C PHE A 34 -9.00 2.04 11.47
N SER A 35 -9.82 1.08 11.92
CA SER A 35 -9.83 -0.27 11.33
C SER A 35 -10.20 -0.24 9.86
N ASN A 36 -11.21 0.54 9.48
CA ASN A 36 -11.65 0.68 8.09
C ASN A 36 -10.60 1.38 7.22
N ILE A 37 -9.96 2.43 7.74
CA ILE A 37 -8.84 3.10 7.04
C ILE A 37 -7.71 2.09 6.80
N ASN A 38 -7.32 1.31 7.80
CA ASN A 38 -6.26 0.31 7.64
C ASN A 38 -6.59 -0.76 6.59
N LYS A 39 -7.86 -1.18 6.49
CA LYS A 39 -8.32 -2.09 5.43
C LYS A 39 -8.30 -1.42 4.05
N ALA A 40 -8.67 -0.15 3.96
CA ALA A 40 -8.64 0.62 2.71
C ALA A 40 -7.21 0.78 2.19
N LYS A 41 -6.26 1.09 3.08
CA LYS A 41 -4.83 1.16 2.73
C LYS A 41 -4.31 -0.15 2.11
N VAL A 42 -4.72 -1.28 2.67
CA VAL A 42 -4.36 -2.61 2.12
C VAL A 42 -5.00 -2.85 0.74
N ALA A 43 -6.28 -2.50 0.58
CA ALA A 43 -6.97 -2.63 -0.70
C ALA A 43 -6.36 -1.74 -1.80
N SER A 44 -5.89 -0.55 -1.43
CA SER A 44 -5.15 0.36 -2.33
C SER A 44 -3.88 -0.31 -2.86
N VAL A 45 -3.08 -0.90 -1.96
CA VAL A 45 -1.85 -1.62 -2.34
C VAL A 45 -2.12 -2.86 -3.20
N GLU A 46 -3.22 -3.55 -2.96
CA GLU A 46 -3.66 -4.68 -3.79
C GLU A 46 -4.02 -4.22 -5.22
N SER A 47 -4.72 -3.08 -5.33
CA SER A 47 -5.04 -2.45 -6.63
C SER A 47 -3.77 -2.05 -7.39
N ASP A 48 -2.82 -1.42 -6.71
CA ASP A 48 -1.52 -1.06 -7.27
C ASP A 48 -0.74 -2.31 -7.70
N TYR A 49 -0.69 -3.34 -6.85
CA TYR A 49 -0.06 -4.63 -7.16
C TYR A 49 -0.63 -5.25 -8.45
N SER A 50 -1.97 -5.30 -8.57
CA SER A 50 -2.62 -5.87 -9.75
C SER A 50 -2.31 -5.09 -11.03
N SER A 51 -2.32 -3.75 -10.93
CA SER A 51 -2.02 -2.85 -12.04
C SER A 51 -0.57 -2.99 -12.50
N VAL A 52 0.37 -2.94 -11.56
CA VAL A 52 1.81 -3.10 -11.82
C VAL A 52 2.12 -4.49 -12.38
N LYS A 53 1.49 -5.54 -11.84
CA LYS A 53 1.67 -6.91 -12.35
C LYS A 53 1.23 -7.04 -13.80
N SER A 54 0.08 -6.47 -14.15
CA SER A 54 -0.47 -6.52 -15.51
C SER A 54 0.41 -5.74 -16.49
N ALA A 55 0.89 -4.57 -16.09
CA ALA A 55 1.82 -3.77 -16.87
C ALA A 55 3.17 -4.49 -17.06
N ALA A 56 3.72 -5.10 -16.00
CA ALA A 56 4.97 -5.84 -16.07
C ALA A 56 4.89 -7.08 -16.97
N LEU A 57 3.75 -7.80 -16.94
CA LEU A 57 3.48 -8.92 -17.84
C LEU A 57 3.39 -8.47 -19.30
N SER A 58 2.74 -7.34 -19.56
CA SER A 58 2.64 -6.76 -20.91
C SER A 58 4.01 -6.35 -21.44
N TYR A 59 4.79 -5.62 -20.61
CA TYR A 59 6.17 -5.26 -20.93
C TYR A 59 7.02 -6.48 -21.27
N TYR A 60 6.93 -7.54 -20.46
CA TYR A 60 7.68 -8.77 -20.68
C TYR A 60 7.25 -9.47 -21.98
N SER A 61 5.96 -9.48 -22.29
CA SER A 61 5.42 -10.09 -23.51
C SER A 61 5.90 -9.36 -24.78
N ASP A 62 5.99 -8.03 -24.72
CA ASP A 62 6.38 -7.22 -25.88
C ASP A 62 7.90 -7.19 -26.10
N THR A 63 8.68 -7.20 -25.02
CA THR A 63 10.13 -6.97 -25.09
C THR A 63 10.98 -8.21 -24.85
N ASN A 64 10.39 -9.29 -24.33
CA ASN A 64 11.09 -10.44 -23.73
C ASN A 64 12.10 -10.05 -22.64
N LYS A 65 12.02 -8.83 -22.10
CA LYS A 65 12.91 -8.31 -21.04
C LYS A 65 12.12 -8.05 -19.78
N ILE A 66 12.79 -8.16 -18.64
CA ILE A 66 12.16 -7.93 -17.35
C ILE A 66 12.26 -6.45 -16.99
N PRO A 67 11.13 -5.80 -16.66
CA PRO A 67 11.16 -4.42 -16.22
C PRO A 67 11.74 -4.38 -14.81
N VAL A 68 12.98 -3.90 -14.71
CA VAL A 68 13.66 -3.64 -13.43
C VAL A 68 13.91 -2.16 -13.30
N THR A 69 13.72 -1.62 -12.10
CA THR A 69 14.11 -0.24 -11.81
C THR A 69 15.65 -0.19 -11.84
N PRO A 70 16.27 0.78 -12.54
CA PRO A 70 17.72 0.92 -12.56
C PRO A 70 18.35 1.04 -11.17
N ASP A 71 19.61 0.63 -11.06
CA ASP A 71 20.36 0.74 -9.82
C ASP A 71 20.45 2.20 -9.34
N GLY A 72 20.35 2.39 -8.02
CA GLY A 72 20.33 3.72 -7.41
C GLY A 72 19.03 4.51 -7.58
N GLN A 73 18.03 3.99 -8.32
CA GLN A 73 16.74 4.65 -8.50
C GLN A 73 15.60 3.92 -7.76
N THR A 74 14.50 4.64 -7.56
CA THR A 74 13.19 4.18 -7.07
C THR A 74 12.12 4.46 -8.13
N GLY A 75 10.91 3.98 -7.90
CA GLY A 75 9.78 4.18 -8.78
C GLY A 75 9.64 3.14 -9.89
N LEU A 76 8.65 3.39 -10.75
CA LEU A 76 8.12 2.46 -11.73
C LEU A 76 8.18 3.00 -13.17
N SER A 77 9.01 4.00 -13.46
CA SER A 77 9.08 4.68 -14.76
C SER A 77 9.36 3.73 -15.94
N VAL A 78 9.96 2.57 -15.70
CA VAL A 78 10.14 1.52 -16.73
C VAL A 78 8.79 0.98 -17.28
N LEU A 79 7.68 1.18 -16.57
CA LEU A 79 6.33 0.79 -16.96
C LEU A 79 5.46 1.97 -17.43
N GLU A 80 6.02 3.16 -17.61
CA GLU A 80 5.24 4.39 -17.93
C GLU A 80 4.36 4.23 -19.19
N THR A 81 4.86 3.55 -20.22
CA THR A 81 4.08 3.32 -21.46
C THR A 81 2.96 2.29 -21.29
N TYR A 82 2.97 1.51 -20.20
CA TYR A 82 2.04 0.40 -19.95
C TYR A 82 1.02 0.72 -18.84
N MET A 83 1.06 1.93 -18.26
CA MET A 83 0.18 2.35 -17.18
C MET A 83 -0.36 3.76 -17.47
N GLU A 84 -1.64 3.98 -17.24
CA GLU A 84 -2.25 5.31 -17.38
C GLU A 84 -1.74 6.28 -16.30
N SER A 85 -1.51 5.77 -15.09
CA SER A 85 -0.90 6.51 -13.98
C SER A 85 0.06 5.61 -13.23
N LEU A 86 1.27 6.09 -12.96
CA LEU A 86 2.27 5.37 -12.19
C LEU A 86 2.01 5.56 -10.68
N PRO A 87 1.81 4.48 -9.91
CA PRO A 87 1.80 4.58 -8.46
C PRO A 87 3.23 4.87 -7.96
N ASP A 88 3.35 5.82 -7.03
CA ASP A 88 4.64 6.29 -6.49
C ASP A 88 4.94 5.65 -5.12
N LYS A 89 4.02 5.83 -4.17
CA LYS A 89 4.11 5.29 -2.81
C LYS A 89 2.88 4.49 -2.43
N ALA A 90 3.11 3.45 -1.64
CA ALA A 90 2.05 2.64 -1.06
C ALA A 90 1.34 3.38 0.09
N ASP A 91 0.02 3.22 0.21
CA ASP A 91 -0.77 3.78 1.32
C ASP A 91 -0.40 3.23 2.71
N ILE A 92 0.31 2.10 2.74
CA ILE A 92 0.93 1.47 3.91
C ILE A 92 2.35 1.99 4.21
N GLY A 93 2.85 2.94 3.42
CA GLY A 93 4.19 3.52 3.50
C GLY A 93 5.18 2.92 2.51
N GLY A 94 6.16 3.72 2.10
CA GLY A 94 7.27 3.28 1.25
C GLY A 94 7.03 3.47 -0.26
N GLU A 95 8.11 3.78 -0.97
CA GLU A 95 8.15 3.90 -2.43
C GLU A 95 8.16 2.53 -3.12
N TYR A 96 7.59 2.47 -4.32
CA TYR A 96 7.66 1.27 -5.15
C TYR A 96 9.00 1.14 -5.87
N LYS A 97 9.45 -0.09 -6.06
CA LYS A 97 10.62 -0.42 -6.90
C LYS A 97 10.46 -1.82 -7.50
N LEU A 98 10.87 -2.00 -8.75
CA LEU A 98 10.95 -3.32 -9.38
C LEU A 98 12.36 -3.88 -9.26
N ILE A 99 12.48 -5.06 -8.65
CA ILE A 99 13.75 -5.76 -8.50
C ILE A 99 13.66 -7.17 -9.06
N LYS A 100 14.78 -7.68 -9.56
CA LYS A 100 14.93 -9.08 -9.95
C LYS A 100 15.58 -9.87 -8.81
N VAL A 101 14.95 -10.96 -8.40
CA VAL A 101 15.50 -11.89 -7.41
C VAL A 101 15.51 -13.30 -7.99
N GLY A 102 16.70 -13.77 -8.38
CA GLY A 102 16.83 -15.03 -9.13
C GLY A 102 16.03 -14.96 -10.45
N SER A 103 15.11 -15.90 -10.63
CA SER A 103 14.19 -15.96 -11.79
C SER A 103 12.84 -15.28 -11.54
N LYS A 104 12.73 -14.43 -10.51
CA LYS A 104 11.49 -13.76 -10.13
C LYS A 104 11.57 -12.25 -10.32
N LEU A 105 10.46 -11.66 -10.78
CA LEU A 105 10.22 -10.22 -10.72
C LEU A 105 9.45 -9.93 -9.44
N VAL A 106 9.95 -8.97 -8.67
CA VAL A 106 9.43 -8.62 -7.35
C VAL A 106 9.13 -7.12 -7.31
N LEU A 107 7.96 -6.79 -6.81
CA LEU A 107 7.62 -5.44 -6.36
C LEU A 107 8.14 -5.27 -4.94
N GLN A 108 9.19 -4.47 -4.79
CA GLN A 108 9.64 -3.98 -3.50
C GLN A 108 8.80 -2.75 -3.13
N ILE A 109 8.37 -2.69 -1.86
CA ILE A 109 7.66 -1.57 -1.27
C ILE A 109 8.48 -1.09 -0.08
N GLY A 110 8.94 0.16 -0.16
CA GLY A 110 9.78 0.78 0.85
C GLY A 110 11.28 0.66 0.57
N THR A 111 12.01 1.62 1.12
CA THR A 111 13.47 1.74 1.07
C THR A 111 14.06 1.67 2.47
N ASN A 112 15.39 1.82 2.59
CA ASN A 112 16.05 1.91 3.90
C ASN A 112 15.65 3.17 4.69
N THR A 113 15.08 4.18 4.03
CA THR A 113 14.71 5.46 4.63
C THR A 113 13.24 5.49 5.03
N GLU A 114 12.37 4.87 4.23
CA GLU A 114 10.93 4.82 4.47
C GLU A 114 10.39 3.44 4.07
N GLY A 115 10.01 2.65 5.06
CA GLY A 115 9.46 1.31 4.90
C GLY A 115 7.95 1.26 5.07
N VAL A 116 7.43 0.04 4.98
CA VAL A 116 6.03 -0.29 5.21
C VAL A 116 5.74 -0.41 6.70
N THR A 117 4.55 0.01 7.14
CA THR A 117 4.03 -0.31 8.47
C THR A 117 2.72 -1.10 8.37
N LEU A 118 2.69 -2.29 8.98
CA LEU A 118 1.53 -3.19 8.99
C LEU A 118 1.19 -3.65 10.40
N THR A 119 -0.09 -3.53 10.73
CA THR A 119 -0.70 -4.27 11.84
C THR A 119 -0.94 -5.73 11.45
N GLU A 120 -1.12 -6.62 12.42
CA GLU A 120 -1.45 -8.05 12.17
C GLU A 120 -2.70 -8.19 11.27
N ALA A 121 -3.73 -7.38 11.53
CA ALA A 121 -4.95 -7.38 10.72
C ALA A 121 -4.70 -6.99 9.26
N GLN A 122 -3.77 -6.08 8.99
CA GLN A 122 -3.39 -5.70 7.63
C GLN A 122 -2.55 -6.78 6.94
N SER A 123 -1.62 -7.41 7.67
CA SER A 123 -0.85 -8.55 7.16
C SER A 123 -1.76 -9.72 6.79
N ALA A 124 -2.70 -10.08 7.67
CA ALA A 124 -3.68 -11.13 7.40
C ALA A 124 -4.55 -10.81 6.18
N LYS A 125 -5.00 -9.56 6.03
CA LYS A 125 -5.78 -9.13 4.87
C LYS A 125 -4.96 -9.24 3.58
N LEU A 126 -3.74 -8.67 3.54
CA LEU A 126 -2.84 -8.76 2.38
C LEU A 126 -2.59 -10.22 1.94
N LEU A 127 -2.37 -11.12 2.91
CA LEU A 127 -2.15 -12.54 2.63
C LEU A 127 -3.41 -13.22 2.09
N SER A 128 -4.58 -12.87 2.60
CA SER A 128 -5.86 -13.37 2.10
C SER A 128 -6.13 -12.96 0.65
N ASP A 129 -5.78 -11.72 0.29
CA ASP A 129 -6.12 -11.16 -1.02
C ASP A 129 -5.07 -11.51 -2.10
N ILE A 130 -3.78 -11.46 -1.77
CA ILE A 130 -2.68 -11.69 -2.73
C ILE A 130 -2.19 -13.16 -2.70
N GLY A 131 -2.26 -13.80 -1.54
CA GLY A 131 -1.84 -15.18 -1.32
C GLY A 131 -0.53 -15.33 -0.52
N GLU A 132 -0.47 -16.41 0.28
CA GLU A 132 0.58 -16.65 1.27
C GLU A 132 1.99 -16.86 0.69
N ASN A 133 2.11 -17.30 -0.57
CA ASN A 133 3.39 -17.61 -1.20
C ASN A 133 3.97 -16.47 -2.04
N LYS A 134 3.41 -15.25 -1.90
CA LYS A 134 3.79 -14.10 -2.71
C LYS A 134 4.48 -13.00 -1.93
N ILE A 135 4.27 -12.92 -0.62
CA ILE A 135 4.69 -11.78 0.20
C ILE A 135 5.81 -12.18 1.16
N TYR A 136 6.89 -11.40 1.15
CA TYR A 136 8.12 -11.63 1.90
C TYR A 136 8.57 -10.36 2.61
N THR A 137 9.29 -10.51 3.71
CA THR A 137 9.82 -9.41 4.53
C THR A 137 11.32 -9.17 4.29
N ASN A 138 11.94 -9.93 3.38
CA ASN A 138 13.33 -9.72 3.00
C ASN A 138 13.58 -9.88 1.49
N ALA A 139 14.61 -9.19 0.99
CA ALA A 139 14.97 -9.19 -0.43
C ALA A 139 15.37 -10.58 -0.95
N ALA A 140 15.87 -11.46 -0.08
CA ALA A 140 16.24 -12.83 -0.44
C ALA A 140 15.02 -13.76 -0.66
N LEU A 141 13.80 -13.28 -0.40
CA LEU A 141 12.55 -14.05 -0.50
C LEU A 141 12.57 -15.35 0.33
N SER A 142 13.23 -15.31 1.49
CA SER A 142 13.35 -16.46 2.39
C SER A 142 12.47 -16.35 3.62
N ALA A 143 12.14 -15.12 4.05
CA ALA A 143 11.22 -14.86 5.15
C ALA A 143 9.86 -14.44 4.58
N LYS A 144 8.84 -15.30 4.74
CA LYS A 144 7.47 -15.01 4.29
C LYS A 144 6.74 -14.15 5.32
N LEU A 145 5.85 -13.29 4.85
CA LEU A 145 4.90 -12.60 5.72
C LEU A 145 3.88 -13.63 6.26
N THR A 146 3.50 -13.51 7.53
CA THR A 146 2.45 -14.32 8.15
C THR A 146 1.31 -13.45 8.66
N SER A 147 0.13 -14.04 8.88
CA SER A 147 -1.07 -13.32 9.36
C SER A 147 -0.89 -12.66 10.74
N THR A 148 0.13 -13.05 11.50
CA THR A 148 0.47 -12.49 12.81
C THR A 148 1.71 -11.59 12.76
N THR A 149 2.27 -11.35 11.59
CA THR A 149 3.46 -10.50 11.44
C THR A 149 3.05 -9.03 11.58
N LYS A 150 3.77 -8.29 12.43
CA LYS A 150 3.78 -6.82 12.41
C LYS A 150 5.02 -6.36 11.66
N VAL A 151 4.86 -5.36 10.81
CA VAL A 151 5.97 -4.73 10.08
C VAL A 151 6.07 -3.29 10.55
N ASN A 152 7.26 -2.85 10.95
CA ASN A 152 7.47 -1.52 11.53
C ASN A 152 8.56 -0.79 10.76
N ASN A 153 8.16 -0.04 9.72
CA ASN A 153 9.06 0.72 8.86
C ASN A 153 10.15 -0.16 8.21
N GLU A 154 9.74 -1.30 7.65
CA GLU A 154 10.63 -2.22 6.94
C GLU A 154 10.17 -2.42 5.48
N ALA A 155 11.08 -2.80 4.60
CA ALA A 155 10.73 -3.09 3.21
C ALA A 155 9.91 -4.39 3.09
N LEU A 156 8.91 -4.37 2.22
CA LEU A 156 8.10 -5.54 1.88
C LEU A 156 8.35 -5.94 0.42
N TYR A 157 8.26 -7.23 0.13
CA TYR A 157 8.61 -7.80 -1.17
C TYR A 157 7.47 -8.68 -1.67
N ILE A 158 6.84 -8.32 -2.78
CA ILE A 158 5.71 -9.05 -3.36
C ILE A 158 6.08 -9.59 -4.73
N VAL A 159 5.97 -10.90 -4.94
CA VAL A 159 6.30 -11.54 -6.22
C VAL A 159 5.23 -11.22 -7.27
N LEU A 160 5.67 -10.64 -8.38
CA LEU A 160 4.84 -10.33 -9.55
C LEU A 160 4.83 -11.52 -10.53
N ILE A 161 6.03 -12.00 -10.90
CA ILE A 161 6.24 -13.07 -11.89
C ILE A 161 7.22 -14.10 -11.29
N ASP A 162 6.83 -15.38 -11.24
CA ASP A 162 7.61 -16.46 -10.60
C ASP A 162 8.68 -17.10 -11.49
N ASN A 163 8.38 -17.28 -12.77
CA ASN A 163 9.21 -18.05 -13.70
C ASN A 163 9.53 -17.20 -14.91
N ILE A 164 10.60 -16.42 -14.76
CA ILE A 164 11.19 -15.71 -15.89
C ILE A 164 12.13 -16.70 -16.58
N VAL A 165 11.87 -16.98 -17.87
CA VAL A 165 12.81 -17.74 -18.68
C VAL A 165 14.06 -16.87 -18.84
N MET A 166 15.19 -17.37 -18.34
CA MET A 166 16.49 -16.74 -18.51
C MET A 166 16.80 -16.65 -20.00
N ASP A 167 16.88 -15.45 -20.54
CA ASP A 167 17.64 -15.28 -21.77
C ASP A 167 19.13 -15.41 -21.42
N GLN A 168 19.76 -16.42 -22.02
CA GLN A 168 21.20 -16.56 -22.13
C GLN A 168 21.68 -15.66 -23.27
N GLN A 169 21.55 -14.35 -23.12
CA GLN A 169 22.19 -13.31 -23.94
C GLN A 169 22.42 -12.12 -22.99
N GLY A 170 23.63 -11.77 -22.57
CA GLY A 170 24.94 -11.97 -23.14
C GLY A 170 25.65 -10.59 -23.13
N ALA A 171 26.82 -10.56 -22.49
CA ALA A 171 27.75 -9.43 -22.28
C ALA A 171 27.46 -8.50 -21.07
#